data_AF-A0A4U1G0U4-F1
#
_entry.id   AF-A0A4U1G0U4-F1
#
_cell.length_a   1.000
_cell.length_b   1.000
_cell.length_c   1.000
_cell.angle_alpha   90.00
_cell.angle_beta   90.00
_cell.angle_gamma   90.00
#
_symmetry.space_group_name_H-M   'P 1'
#
loop_
_entity.id
_entity.type
_entity.pdbx_description
1 polymer ?
#
loop_
_entity_poly.entity_id
_entity_poly.type
_entity_poly.pdbx_seq_one_letter_code
_entity_poly.pdbx_strand_id
1 'polypeptide(L)'
;MELTLTPRQIKMMKHAIGLDTSNGKVQKNKGVFEAYRNYYSASKPVPEWQRLVAEKLATATPDSDGGIVYRMTDEGANVLSEIFEIKITL
;
A
#
# COMPACT_ATOMS: atom_id res chain seq x y z
N MET A 1 -1.80 11.53 17.05
CA MET A 1 -1.21 10.21 17.36
C MET A 1 -0.02 10.07 16.43
N GLU A 2 1.16 9.70 16.93
CA GLU A 2 2.35 9.58 16.10
C GLU A 2 2.27 8.27 15.32
N LEU A 3 2.15 8.33 13.99
CA LEU A 3 2.06 7.15 13.15
C LEU A 3 3.47 6.56 12.96
N THR A 4 3.71 5.35 13.43
CA THR A 4 4.99 4.64 13.21
C THR A 4 4.81 3.49 12.23
N LEU A 5 5.36 3.64 11.02
CA LEU A 5 5.46 2.56 10.05
C LEU A 5 6.80 1.82 10.17
N THR A 6 6.73 0.50 10.15
CA THR A 6 7.93 -0.35 10.06
C THR A 6 8.44 -0.41 8.61
N PRO A 7 9.75 -0.65 8.38
CA PRO A 7 10.28 -0.87 7.03
C PRO A 7 9.56 -2.00 6.27
N ARG A 8 9.11 -3.03 6.99
CA ARG A 8 8.34 -4.15 6.39
C ARG A 8 6.98 -3.68 5.88
N GLN A 9 6.26 -2.85 6.64
CA GLN A 9 4.99 -2.28 6.19
C GLN A 9 5.18 -1.42 4.94
N ILE A 10 6.18 -0.53 4.94
CA ILE A 10 6.49 0.30 3.76
C ILE A 10 6.77 -0.58 2.53
N LYS A 11 7.57 -1.64 2.67
CA LYS A 11 7.85 -2.58 1.57
C LYS A 11 6.57 -3.24 1.05
N MET A 12 5.68 -3.67 1.94
CA MET A 12 4.43 -4.32 1.55
C MET A 12 3.45 -3.35 0.86
N MET A 13 3.35 -2.12 1.36
CA MET A 13 2.55 -1.06 0.74
C MET A 13 3.03 -0.78 -0.69
N LYS A 14 4.34 -0.57 -0.88
CA LYS A 14 4.95 -0.41 -2.21
C LYS A 14 4.62 -1.57 -3.13
N HIS A 15 4.74 -2.80 -2.63
CA HIS A 15 4.43 -3.99 -3.40
C HIS A 15 2.97 -4.02 -3.84
N ALA A 16 2.02 -3.76 -2.92
CA ALA A 16 0.59 -3.79 -3.22
C ALA A 16 0.18 -2.85 -4.35
N ILE A 17 0.86 -1.72 -4.49
CA ILE A 17 0.62 -0.72 -5.55
C ILE A 17 1.56 -0.85 -6.76
N GLY A 18 2.52 -1.78 -6.70
CA GLY A 18 3.49 -2.03 -7.76
C GLY A 18 4.62 -1.01 -7.88
N LEU A 19 4.83 -0.17 -6.87
CA LEU A 19 5.89 0.85 -6.79
C LEU A 19 7.30 0.24 -6.62
N ASP A 20 7.39 -1.04 -6.26
CA ASP A 20 8.65 -1.79 -6.15
C ASP A 20 9.13 -2.39 -7.49
N THR A 21 8.33 -2.31 -8.55
CA THR A 21 8.66 -2.88 -9.86
C THR A 21 9.33 -1.86 -10.78
N SER A 22 10.23 -2.31 -11.65
CA SER A 22 10.82 -1.49 -12.74
C SER A 22 9.78 -0.93 -13.72
N ASN A 23 8.56 -1.48 -13.70
CA ASN A 23 7.40 -1.02 -14.48
C ASN A 23 6.68 0.17 -13.82
N GLY A 24 6.93 0.42 -12.53
CA GLY A 24 6.53 1.64 -11.84
C GLY A 24 7.33 2.81 -12.35
N LYS A 25 7.05 3.25 -13.57
CA LYS A 25 7.65 4.47 -14.14
C LYS A 25 7.08 5.66 -13.38
N VAL A 26 7.68 5.99 -12.23
CA VAL A 26 7.57 7.35 -11.68
C VAL A 26 8.00 8.26 -12.82
N GLN A 27 7.09 9.11 -13.30
CA GLN A 27 7.44 10.04 -14.36
C GLN A 27 8.53 10.95 -13.77
N LYS A 28 9.78 10.72 -14.20
CA LYS A 28 11.01 11.28 -13.61
C LYS A 28 10.98 12.82 -13.49
N ASN A 29 10.12 13.48 -14.25
CA ASN A 29 9.97 14.93 -14.30
C ASN A 29 8.67 15.46 -13.66
N LYS A 30 7.83 14.61 -13.06
CA LYS A 30 6.56 15.05 -12.45
C LYS A 30 6.39 14.63 -10.99
N GLY A 31 7.20 13.70 -10.48
CA GLY A 31 7.03 13.19 -9.12
C GLY A 31 5.66 12.53 -8.91
N VAL A 32 5.01 12.05 -9.98
CA VAL A 32 3.71 11.38 -9.91
C VAL A 32 3.90 9.89 -10.21
N PHE A 33 3.25 9.06 -9.41
CA PHE A 33 3.12 7.62 -9.56
C PHE A 33 1.64 7.25 -9.59
N GLU A 34 1.21 6.61 -10.68
CA GLU A 34 -0.12 6.04 -10.81
C GLU A 34 -0.02 4.52 -10.62
N ALA A 35 -0.70 4.01 -9.61
CA ALA A 35 -0.69 2.60 -9.30
C ALA A 35 -1.46 1.82 -10.38
N TYR A 36 -0.84 0.78 -10.95
CA TYR A 36 -1.52 -0.10 -11.91
C TYR A 36 -2.30 -1.23 -11.22
N ARG A 37 -2.16 -1.34 -9.90
CA ARG A 37 -2.81 -2.32 -9.02
C ARG A 37 -2.93 -1.71 -7.63
N ASN A 38 -3.81 -2.28 -6.81
CA ASN A 38 -3.87 -1.97 -5.39
C ASN A 38 -4.41 -3.19 -4.63
N TYR A 39 -3.59 -4.23 -4.50
CA TYR A 39 -3.97 -5.41 -3.71
C TYR A 39 -2.77 -6.21 -3.20
N TYR A 40 -2.96 -6.83 -2.04
CA TYR A 40 -2.12 -7.89 -1.49
C TYR A 40 -3.00 -9.04 -1.00
N SER A 41 -2.85 -10.22 -1.58
CA SER A 41 -3.64 -11.40 -1.21
C SER A 41 -2.88 -12.29 -0.23
N ALA A 42 -3.58 -12.80 0.79
CA ALA A 42 -3.04 -13.71 1.77
C ALA A 42 -4.07 -14.77 2.17
N SER A 43 -3.63 -16.01 2.41
CA SER A 43 -4.51 -17.09 2.88
C SER A 43 -4.84 -16.99 4.38
N LYS A 44 -4.15 -16.12 5.14
CA LYS A 44 -4.35 -15.89 6.57
C LYS A 44 -4.14 -14.41 6.90
N PRO A 45 -4.70 -13.90 8.02
CA PRO A 45 -4.42 -12.55 8.49
C PRO A 45 -2.93 -12.26 8.60
N VAL A 46 -2.48 -11.16 8.00
CA VAL A 46 -1.08 -10.72 8.06
C VAL A 46 -0.94 -9.58 9.09
N PRO A 47 -0.21 -9.76 10.20
CA PRO A 47 -0.16 -8.78 11.30
C PRO A 47 0.17 -7.36 10.86
N GLU A 48 1.09 -7.20 9.91
CA GLU A 48 1.51 -5.90 9.41
C GLU A 48 0.40 -5.17 8.66
N TRP A 49 -0.40 -5.90 7.88
CA TRP A 49 -1.58 -5.34 7.23
C TRP A 49 -2.71 -5.11 8.23
N GLN A 50 -2.91 -5.99 9.21
CA GLN A 50 -3.92 -5.80 10.26
C GLN A 50 -3.67 -4.49 11.03
N ARG A 51 -2.40 -4.17 11.31
CA ARG A 51 -2.04 -2.87 11.90
C ARG A 51 -2.38 -1.71 10.97
N LEU A 52 -2.07 -1.80 9.68
CA LEU A 52 -2.43 -0.75 8.71
C LEU A 52 -3.94 -0.55 8.61
N VAL A 53 -4.74 -1.62 8.70
CA VAL A 53 -6.20 -1.57 8.73
C VAL A 53 -6.71 -0.88 10.00
N ALA A 54 -6.13 -1.21 11.17
CA ALA A 54 -6.48 -0.56 12.43
C ALA A 54 -6.22 0.95 12.41
N GLU A 55 -5.16 1.38 11.70
CA GLU A 55 -4.80 2.78 11.47
C GLU A 55 -5.52 3.41 10.27
N LYS A 56 -6.49 2.71 9.64
CA LYS A 56 -7.25 3.17 8.45
C LYS A 56 -6.44 3.44 7.17
N LEU A 57 -5.18 3.00 7.14
CA LEU A 57 -4.29 3.10 5.97
C LEU A 57 -4.52 1.99 4.94
N ALA A 58 -5.33 0.99 5.29
CA ALA A 58 -5.69 -0.12 4.42
C ALA A 58 -7.09 -0.65 4.75
N THR A 59 -7.66 -1.39 3.81
CA THR A 59 -8.86 -2.21 3.98
C THR A 59 -8.50 -3.68 3.90
N ALA A 60 -9.32 -4.53 4.52
CA ALA A 60 -9.23 -5.98 4.41
C ALA A 60 -10.61 -6.52 4.00
N THR A 61 -10.66 -7.28 2.91
CA THR A 61 -11.88 -7.92 2.41
C THR A 61 -11.63 -9.40 2.19
N PRO A 62 -12.57 -10.30 2.48
CA PRO A 62 -12.43 -11.71 2.11
C PRO A 62 -12.30 -11.87 0.59
N ASP A 63 -11.51 -12.83 0.13
CA ASP A 63 -11.59 -13.31 -1.26
C ASP A 63 -12.56 -14.49 -1.41
N SER A 64 -12.78 -14.92 -2.65
CA SER A 64 -13.68 -16.04 -2.97
C SER A 64 -13.21 -17.39 -2.44
N ASP A 65 -11.93 -17.53 -2.12
CA ASP A 65 -11.28 -18.79 -1.76
C ASP A 65 -11.03 -18.89 -0.23
N GLY A 66 -11.62 -17.97 0.55
CA GLY A 66 -11.48 -17.91 2.01
C GLY A 66 -10.21 -17.23 2.50
N GLY A 67 -9.43 -16.62 1.60
CA GLY A 67 -8.33 -15.72 1.92
C GLY A 67 -8.78 -14.28 2.17
N ILE A 68 -7.81 -13.38 2.23
CA ILE A 68 -7.97 -11.97 2.54
C ILE A 68 -7.22 -11.15 1.50
N VAL A 69 -7.91 -10.18 0.91
CA VAL A 69 -7.31 -9.15 0.07
C VAL A 69 -7.20 -7.87 0.87
N TYR A 70 -5.98 -7.37 0.99
CA TYR A 70 -5.70 -6.05 1.53
C TYR A 70 -5.56 -5.04 0.40
N ARG A 71 -6.12 -3.85 0.57
CA ARG A 71 -5.95 -2.71 -0.36
C ARG A 71 -5.60 -1.47 0.41
N MET A 72 -4.67 -0.66 -0.09
CA MET A 72 -4.39 0.65 0.49
C MET A 72 -5.59 1.57 0.33
N THR A 73 -5.83 2.41 1.32
CA THR A 73 -6.75 3.55 1.23
C THR A 73 -6.00 4.77 0.66
N ASP A 74 -6.75 5.80 0.27
CA ASP A 74 -6.16 7.09 -0.14
C ASP A 74 -5.30 7.68 1.00
N GLU A 75 -5.71 7.51 2.25
CA GLU A 75 -4.92 7.94 3.41
C GLU A 75 -3.58 7.18 3.51
N GLY A 76 -3.60 5.86 3.30
CA GLY A 76 -2.36 5.06 3.21
C GLY A 76 -1.46 5.48 2.05
N ALA A 77 -2.03 5.85 0.90
CA ALA A 77 -1.27 6.36 -0.24
C ALA A 77 -0.69 7.75 0.02
N ASN A 78 -1.40 8.61 0.73
CA ASN A 78 -0.91 9.94 1.12
C ASN A 78 0.29 9.83 2.08
N VAL A 79 0.22 8.94 3.08
CA VAL A 79 1.38 8.67 3.96
C VAL A 79 2.59 8.20 3.15
N LEU A 80 2.38 7.30 2.19
CA LEU A 80 3.47 6.82 1.33
C LEU A 80 3.99 7.94 0.41
N SER A 81 3.11 8.83 -0.04
CA SER A 81 3.44 9.99 -0.87
C SER A 81 4.39 10.95 -0.14
N GLU A 82 4.10 11.22 1.14
CA GLU A 82 4.94 12.06 2.00
C GLU A 82 6.33 11.45 2.23
N ILE A 83 6.41 10.14 2.50
CA ILE A 83 7.68 9.43 2.74
C ILE A 83 8.62 9.47 1.53
N PHE A 84 8.05 9.36 0.32
CA PHE A 84 8.84 9.26 -0.92
C PHE A 84 8.90 10.57 -1.72
N GLU A 85 8.26 11.64 -1.22
CA GLU A 85 8.15 12.93 -1.91
C GLU A 85 7.62 12.80 -3.34
N ILE A 86 6.62 11.93 -3.53
CA ILE A 86 5.93 11.70 -4.80
C ILE A 86 4.42 11.71 -4.58
N LYS A 87 3.63 12.17 -5.56
CA LYS A 87 2.18 12.00 -5.56
C LYS A 87 1.80 10.60 -6.01
N ILE A 88 1.19 9.81 -5.12
CA ILE A 88 0.64 8.49 -5.46
C ILE A 88 -0.86 8.62 -5.73
N THR A 89 -1.35 7.94 -6.77
CA THR A 89 -2.78 7.76 -7.05
C THR A 89 -3.05 6.26 -7.20
N LEU A 90 -4.12 5.77 -6.57
CA LEU A 90 -4.45 4.34 -6.45
C LEU A 90 -5.41 3.84 -7.54
#